data_AF-A0A952C4K3-F1
#
_entry.id   AF-A0A952C4K3-F1
#
_cell.length_a   1.000
_cell.length_b   1.000
_cell.length_c   1.000
_cell.angle_alpha   90.00
_cell.angle_beta   90.00
_cell.angle_gamma   90.00
#
_symmetry.space_group_name_H-M   'P 1'
#
loop_
_entity.id
_entity.type
_entity.pdbx_description
1 polymer ?
#
loop_
_entity_poly.entity_id
_entity_poly.type
_entity_poly.pdbx_seq_one_letter_code
_entity_poly.pdbx_strand_id
1 'polypeptide(L)'
;RPLPLLCVSLGLLLLFFLALATSRASAAEEAGNGELLCRFGAGVYRDLPATDFDLAALRVGWIVNFTASETPTVPAGMTYAPLVDLRQVGEDDYAPKGPALDAAIAANPGADWLLGTEPDRPYLLYAMEPAVYAHAYHDLYAYIRARDPEAHIFPAGIVQPTPLRLQYLDLVLEAYQARYGVPLPADGWSIHNFMLNERSCAVYPDDCWGAEIPPGVDADEGLRATPVDSIDVERFVAQLYAFRRWMVERGYTNQPLYISEYGMLMPPDLPPGFPPPVVSEFMTRTFAAMATEADPELGYAPDGGRLVQRFAWYATVEPYFNGGLWASTNYTNPLSPPYVLTPIGAAYRDYTAGLPATTDLASLELAGTDAGSPGAAGPLTVALTATVSNSGSRAATTTASVRFYVALPGGGALQLGDPQTIALSGCGATAVVTATTTLPTPAALQGLPVYVEVTSAGHPDIDPTNNRAGPWLLPGPRVYLPAIRGSP
;
A
#
# COMPACT_ATOMS: atom_id res chain seq x y z
N ARG A 1 0.69 39.02 -69.05
CA ARG A 1 -0.11 37.78 -68.86
C ARG A 1 0.16 37.30 -67.43
N PRO A 2 -0.85 37.18 -66.56
CA PRO A 2 -0.68 37.02 -65.12
C PRO A 2 -0.72 35.54 -64.67
N LEU A 3 0.01 35.28 -63.56
CA LEU A 3 -0.15 34.32 -62.45
C LEU A 3 -0.79 32.91 -62.68
N PRO A 4 -0.31 31.87 -61.96
CA PRO A 4 -0.71 31.77 -60.55
C PRO A 4 0.42 31.47 -59.57
N LEU A 5 0.52 32.39 -58.61
CA LEU A 5 1.10 32.24 -57.28
C LEU A 5 0.14 31.47 -56.33
N LEU A 6 -0.66 30.53 -56.86
CA LEU A 6 -1.77 29.88 -56.15
C LEU A 6 -1.41 28.51 -55.55
N CYS A 7 -0.24 27.95 -55.86
CA CYS A 7 0.14 26.63 -55.34
C CYS A 7 0.89 26.66 -54.00
N VAL A 8 1.44 27.81 -53.59
CA VAL A 8 2.23 27.88 -52.34
C VAL A 8 1.33 28.10 -51.12
N SER A 9 0.23 28.84 -51.27
CA SER A 9 -0.72 29.11 -50.18
C SER A 9 -1.66 27.93 -49.88
N LEU A 10 -1.96 27.07 -50.85
CA LEU A 10 -2.75 25.85 -50.60
C LEU A 10 -1.93 24.76 -49.89
N GLY A 11 -0.63 24.64 -50.20
CA GLY A 11 0.28 23.70 -49.53
C GLY A 11 0.52 24.07 -48.06
N LEU A 12 0.65 25.36 -47.75
CA LEU A 12 0.78 25.84 -46.37
C LEU A 12 -0.51 25.70 -45.56
N LEU A 13 -1.70 25.89 -46.16
CA LEU A 13 -2.96 25.62 -45.47
C LEU A 13 -3.18 24.12 -45.24
N LEU A 14 -2.83 23.25 -46.20
CA LEU A 14 -2.95 21.80 -46.04
C LEU A 14 -1.98 21.29 -44.96
N LEU A 15 -0.76 21.82 -44.89
CA LEU A 15 0.21 21.51 -43.83
C LEU A 15 -0.23 22.02 -42.46
N PHE A 16 -0.94 23.15 -42.39
CA PHE A 16 -1.48 23.67 -41.13
C PHE A 16 -2.69 22.86 -40.64
N PHE A 17 -3.58 22.41 -41.55
CA PHE A 17 -4.69 21.52 -41.20
C PHE A 17 -4.24 20.09 -40.89
N LEU A 18 -3.19 19.58 -41.56
CA LEU A 18 -2.57 18.30 -41.22
C LEU A 18 -1.86 18.38 -39.86
N ALA A 19 -1.15 19.49 -39.56
CA ALA A 19 -0.49 19.71 -38.28
C ALA A 19 -1.48 19.94 -37.11
N LEU A 20 -2.63 20.57 -37.34
CA LEU A 20 -3.70 20.69 -36.33
C LEU A 20 -4.49 19.38 -36.16
N ALA A 21 -4.62 18.56 -37.21
CA ALA A 21 -5.23 17.24 -37.12
C ALA A 21 -4.30 16.21 -36.46
N THR A 22 -2.99 16.27 -36.73
CA THR A 22 -2.00 15.42 -36.05
C THR A 22 -1.73 15.88 -34.63
N SER A 23 -1.83 17.18 -34.30
CA SER A 23 -1.72 17.65 -32.90
C SER A 23 -2.97 17.34 -32.06
N ARG A 24 -4.17 17.33 -32.68
CA ARG A 24 -5.38 16.82 -32.01
C ARG A 24 -5.42 15.30 -31.94
N ALA A 25 -4.85 14.58 -32.91
CA ALA A 25 -4.69 13.14 -32.83
C ALA A 25 -3.63 12.75 -31.79
N SER A 26 -2.48 13.45 -31.71
CA SER A 26 -1.46 13.20 -30.69
C SER A 26 -1.92 13.58 -29.28
N ALA A 27 -2.70 14.66 -29.13
CA ALA A 27 -3.31 15.02 -27.85
C ALA A 27 -4.49 14.12 -27.45
N ALA A 28 -5.11 13.41 -28.42
CA ALA A 28 -6.15 12.41 -28.15
C ALA A 28 -5.56 11.00 -27.95
N GLU A 29 -4.34 10.73 -28.41
CA GLU A 29 -3.62 9.47 -28.21
C GLU A 29 -2.79 9.48 -26.91
N GLU A 30 -2.37 10.66 -26.42
CA GLU A 30 -1.91 10.85 -25.03
C GLU A 30 -3.05 10.90 -23.99
N ALA A 31 -4.31 10.97 -24.43
CA ALA A 31 -5.50 10.82 -23.60
C ALA A 31 -6.07 9.40 -23.69
N GLY A 32 -5.21 8.38 -23.56
CA GLY A 32 -5.61 6.98 -23.68
C GLY A 32 -5.95 6.29 -22.37
N ASN A 33 -5.16 6.54 -21.32
CA ASN A 33 -5.30 5.88 -20.03
C ASN A 33 -5.09 6.94 -18.94
N GLY A 34 -6.05 7.10 -18.03
CA GLY A 34 -5.89 8.02 -16.90
C GLY A 34 -4.65 7.70 -16.07
N GLU A 35 -4.27 8.59 -15.16
CA GLU A 35 -3.09 8.40 -14.31
C GLU A 35 -3.12 7.10 -13.49
N LEU A 36 -1.95 6.55 -13.19
CA LEU A 36 -1.83 5.32 -12.38
C LEU A 36 -2.43 5.50 -10.98
N LEU A 37 -3.04 4.43 -10.46
CA LEU A 37 -3.74 4.42 -9.18
C LEU A 37 -2.91 3.65 -8.13
N CYS A 38 -2.57 4.30 -7.01
CA CYS A 38 -1.69 3.72 -5.98
C CYS A 38 -2.20 2.42 -5.36
N ARG A 39 -3.53 2.24 -5.32
CA ARG A 39 -4.18 1.11 -4.64
C ARG A 39 -4.18 -0.15 -5.52
N PHE A 40 -4.23 0.05 -6.84
CA PHE A 40 -4.47 -1.00 -7.83
C PHE A 40 -3.15 -1.59 -8.29
N GLY A 41 -2.99 -2.89 -8.06
CA GLY A 41 -1.81 -3.66 -8.41
C GLY A 41 -2.12 -4.84 -9.30
N ALA A 42 -1.04 -5.47 -9.78
CA ALA A 42 -1.10 -6.74 -10.50
C ALA A 42 0.00 -7.69 -10.02
N GLY A 43 -0.38 -8.95 -9.79
CA GLY A 43 0.56 -10.06 -9.61
C GLY A 43 1.13 -10.45 -10.96
N VAL A 44 2.43 -10.25 -11.16
CA VAL A 44 3.14 -10.67 -12.37
C VAL A 44 3.56 -12.11 -12.17
N TYR A 45 3.17 -12.96 -13.12
CA TYR A 45 3.44 -14.39 -13.00
C TYR A 45 4.94 -14.68 -13.09
N ARG A 46 5.54 -15.04 -11.94
CA ARG A 46 6.96 -15.43 -11.80
C ARG A 46 7.91 -14.38 -12.40
N ASP A 47 8.97 -14.85 -13.07
CA ASP A 47 10.00 -14.03 -13.70
C ASP A 47 9.61 -13.46 -15.07
N LEU A 48 8.32 -13.45 -15.43
CA LEU A 48 7.89 -12.81 -16.67
C LEU A 48 8.19 -11.29 -16.61
N PRO A 49 8.72 -10.70 -17.70
CA PRO A 49 8.94 -9.27 -17.73
C PRO A 49 7.61 -8.52 -17.60
N ALA A 50 7.42 -7.68 -16.58
CA ALA A 50 6.17 -6.94 -16.46
C ALA A 50 5.98 -5.94 -17.62
N THR A 51 7.07 -5.57 -18.29
CA THR A 51 7.09 -4.76 -19.52
C THR A 51 6.50 -5.48 -20.74
N ASP A 52 6.24 -6.79 -20.67
CA ASP A 52 5.53 -7.53 -21.73
C ASP A 52 4.02 -7.25 -21.73
N PHE A 53 3.51 -6.58 -20.69
CA PHE A 53 2.10 -6.27 -20.50
C PHE A 53 1.87 -4.76 -20.50
N ASP A 54 0.79 -4.31 -21.13
CA ASP A 54 0.35 -2.90 -21.08
C ASP A 54 -0.37 -2.61 -19.75
N LEU A 55 0.39 -2.62 -18.66
CA LEU A 55 -0.10 -2.37 -17.30
C LEU A 55 -0.54 -0.90 -17.11
N ALA A 56 -0.02 0.02 -17.93
CA ALA A 56 -0.44 1.41 -17.93
C ALA A 56 -1.89 1.55 -18.41
N ALA A 57 -2.32 0.72 -19.38
CA ALA A 57 -3.73 0.65 -19.76
C ALA A 57 -4.67 0.23 -18.64
N LEU A 58 -4.18 -0.59 -17.71
CA LEU A 58 -4.94 -0.98 -16.52
C LEU A 58 -4.82 0.04 -15.37
N ARG A 59 -4.06 1.13 -15.55
CA ARG A 59 -3.76 2.14 -14.53
C ARG A 59 -3.17 1.55 -13.24
N VAL A 60 -2.44 0.44 -13.36
CA VAL A 60 -1.75 -0.24 -12.25
C VAL A 60 -0.68 0.68 -11.67
N GLY A 61 -0.68 0.89 -10.35
CA GLY A 61 0.32 1.71 -9.65
C GLY A 61 1.49 0.90 -9.07
N TRP A 62 1.34 -0.41 -8.92
CA TRP A 62 2.36 -1.26 -8.33
C TRP A 62 2.25 -2.72 -8.77
N ILE A 63 3.37 -3.43 -8.71
CA ILE A 63 3.44 -4.86 -9.04
C ILE A 63 4.11 -5.67 -7.95
N VAL A 64 3.77 -6.95 -7.89
CA VAL A 64 4.46 -7.99 -7.14
C VAL A 64 4.71 -9.15 -8.10
N ASN A 65 5.88 -9.78 -8.06
CA ASN A 65 6.24 -10.91 -8.92
C ASN A 65 6.72 -12.14 -8.14
N PHE A 66 6.51 -12.13 -6.83
CA PHE A 66 6.81 -13.25 -5.93
C PHE A 66 8.30 -13.64 -5.88
N THR A 67 9.19 -12.71 -6.19
CA THR A 67 10.64 -12.89 -6.06
C THR A 67 11.29 -11.62 -5.50
N ALA A 68 12.53 -11.77 -5.01
CA ALA A 68 13.38 -10.67 -4.58
C ALA A 68 14.34 -10.34 -5.74
N SER A 69 13.85 -9.63 -6.76
CA SER A 69 14.58 -9.43 -8.00
C SER A 69 15.63 -8.32 -7.90
N GLU A 70 16.86 -8.62 -8.32
CA GLU A 70 17.96 -7.65 -8.47
C GLU A 70 17.76 -6.71 -9.66
N THR A 71 17.05 -7.17 -10.69
CA THR A 71 16.77 -6.40 -11.92
C THR A 71 15.29 -6.48 -12.26
N PRO A 72 14.40 -5.94 -11.40
CA PRO A 72 12.97 -6.03 -11.64
C PRO A 72 12.60 -5.25 -12.90
N THR A 73 11.73 -5.85 -13.71
CA THR A 73 11.20 -5.22 -14.92
C THR A 73 9.96 -4.41 -14.55
N VAL A 74 10.16 -3.19 -14.06
CA VAL A 74 9.06 -2.33 -13.58
C VAL A 74 8.72 -1.29 -14.64
N PRO A 75 7.47 -1.22 -15.15
CA PRO A 75 7.05 -0.16 -16.06
C PRO A 75 7.13 1.23 -15.40
N ALA A 76 7.29 2.27 -16.20
CA ALA A 76 7.47 3.63 -15.71
C ALA A 76 6.29 4.10 -14.83
N GLY A 77 6.62 4.72 -13.70
CA GLY A 77 5.63 5.26 -12.75
C GLY A 77 5.00 4.23 -11.80
N MET A 78 5.31 2.95 -11.96
CA MET A 78 4.88 1.88 -11.06
C MET A 78 5.93 1.61 -9.99
N THR A 79 5.49 1.11 -8.84
CA THR A 79 6.39 0.60 -7.79
C THR A 79 6.42 -0.93 -7.81
N TYR A 80 7.46 -1.49 -7.19
CA TYR A 80 7.64 -2.93 -7.07
C TYR A 80 7.75 -3.29 -5.59
N ALA A 81 7.01 -4.32 -5.19
CA ALA A 81 7.11 -4.94 -3.87
C ALA A 81 7.91 -6.24 -3.99
N PRO A 82 9.21 -6.26 -3.63
CA PRO A 82 10.01 -7.46 -3.64
C PRO A 82 9.50 -8.45 -2.59
N LEU A 83 9.46 -9.73 -2.94
CA LEU A 83 9.03 -10.79 -2.04
C LEU A 83 10.19 -11.75 -1.79
N VAL A 84 10.55 -11.94 -0.52
CA VAL A 84 11.51 -12.98 -0.14
C VAL A 84 10.75 -14.30 -0.04
N ASP A 85 10.95 -15.19 -1.00
CA ASP A 85 10.31 -16.50 -1.07
C ASP A 85 10.89 -17.44 -0.01
N LEU A 86 10.39 -17.29 1.22
CA LEU A 86 10.91 -17.96 2.40
C LEU A 86 10.51 -19.43 2.44
N ARG A 87 11.46 -20.26 2.90
CA ARG A 87 11.24 -21.68 3.12
C ARG A 87 12.00 -22.20 4.32
N GLN A 88 11.39 -23.13 5.05
CA GLN A 88 12.04 -23.88 6.10
C GLN A 88 12.94 -24.96 5.48
N VAL A 89 14.23 -24.99 5.88
CA VAL A 89 15.24 -25.95 5.37
C VAL A 89 15.88 -26.79 6.47
N GLY A 90 15.40 -26.64 7.71
CA GLY A 90 15.86 -27.40 8.87
C GLY A 90 14.86 -27.26 10.03
N GLU A 91 15.24 -27.77 11.20
CA GLU A 91 14.40 -27.69 12.41
C GLU A 91 14.17 -26.25 12.87
N ASP A 92 15.19 -25.40 12.77
CA ASP A 92 15.15 -23.96 13.08
C ASP A 92 16.01 -23.17 12.08
N ASP A 93 15.89 -23.48 10.78
CA ASP A 93 16.65 -22.82 9.71
C ASP A 93 15.78 -22.53 8.50
N TYR A 94 16.17 -21.50 7.75
CA TYR A 94 15.41 -20.97 6.62
C TYR A 94 16.31 -20.51 5.48
N ALA A 95 15.73 -20.43 4.29
CA ALA A 95 16.33 -19.85 3.08
C ALA A 95 15.29 -18.94 2.37
N PRO A 96 15.71 -17.99 1.51
CA PRO A 96 17.09 -17.68 1.09
C PRO A 96 17.88 -16.80 2.08
N LYS A 97 19.21 -16.84 1.95
CA LYS A 97 20.18 -15.98 2.66
C LYS A 97 21.33 -15.63 1.71
N GLY A 98 22.07 -14.55 1.99
CA GLY A 98 23.37 -14.28 1.35
C GLY A 98 23.35 -13.32 0.15
N PRO A 99 24.38 -13.37 -0.72
CA PRO A 99 24.71 -12.27 -1.65
C PRO A 99 23.61 -11.89 -2.66
N ALA A 100 22.78 -12.83 -3.09
CA ALA A 100 21.66 -12.51 -4.00
C ALA A 100 20.63 -11.60 -3.33
N LEU A 101 20.36 -11.83 -2.03
CA LEU A 101 19.47 -10.97 -1.26
C LEU A 101 20.12 -9.59 -1.03
N ASP A 102 21.44 -9.52 -0.82
CA ASP A 102 22.15 -8.23 -0.74
C ASP A 102 21.99 -7.38 -2.00
N ALA A 103 22.17 -8.02 -3.17
CA ALA A 103 22.01 -7.35 -4.46
C ALA A 103 20.56 -6.91 -4.70
N ALA A 104 19.57 -7.73 -4.30
CA ALA A 104 18.16 -7.37 -4.41
C ALA A 104 17.79 -6.19 -3.50
N ILE A 105 18.32 -6.14 -2.26
CA ILE A 105 18.12 -5.00 -1.35
C ILE A 105 18.74 -3.74 -1.95
N ALA A 106 20.00 -3.81 -2.41
CA ALA A 106 20.68 -2.67 -3.00
C ALA A 106 20.01 -2.13 -4.27
N ALA A 107 19.32 -3.01 -5.03
CA ALA A 107 18.61 -2.63 -6.24
C ALA A 107 17.24 -1.97 -6.00
N ASN A 108 16.66 -2.14 -4.80
CA ASN A 108 15.30 -1.71 -4.49
C ASN A 108 15.25 -0.86 -3.20
N PRO A 109 15.90 0.33 -3.19
CA PRO A 109 15.92 1.20 -2.01
C PRO A 109 14.53 1.74 -1.67
N GLY A 110 14.18 1.74 -0.38
CA GLY A 110 12.90 2.23 0.13
C GLY A 110 11.69 1.37 -0.26
N ALA A 111 11.92 0.15 -0.74
CA ALA A 111 10.83 -0.71 -1.21
C ALA A 111 9.99 -1.32 -0.07
N ASP A 112 8.78 -1.73 -0.42
CA ASP A 112 7.90 -2.51 0.46
C ASP A 112 8.25 -4.00 0.32
N TRP A 113 9.01 -4.53 1.28
CA TRP A 113 9.48 -5.92 1.29
C TRP A 113 8.45 -6.85 1.94
N LEU A 114 8.01 -7.85 1.17
CA LEU A 114 7.13 -8.92 1.64
C LEU A 114 7.97 -10.13 2.08
N LEU A 115 7.98 -10.45 3.36
CA LEU A 115 8.82 -11.53 3.90
C LEU A 115 8.07 -12.87 3.94
N GLY A 116 7.88 -13.46 2.76
CA GLY A 116 7.28 -14.79 2.58
C GLY A 116 5.95 -14.77 1.82
N THR A 117 5.55 -15.94 1.33
CA THR A 117 4.24 -16.18 0.70
C THR A 117 3.63 -17.45 1.29
N GLU A 118 2.45 -17.32 1.87
CA GLU A 118 1.62 -18.39 2.45
C GLU A 118 2.41 -19.44 3.27
N PRO A 119 3.23 -19.04 4.27
CA PRO A 119 3.97 -20.00 5.11
C PRO A 119 3.03 -20.89 5.93
N ASP A 120 1.76 -20.50 6.03
CA ASP A 120 0.65 -21.21 6.63
C ASP A 120 0.09 -22.34 5.74
N ARG A 121 0.66 -22.62 4.55
CA ARG A 121 0.18 -23.69 3.65
C ARG A 121 1.13 -24.89 3.54
N PRO A 122 0.71 -26.11 3.94
CA PRO A 122 1.61 -27.26 4.07
C PRO A 122 2.15 -27.88 2.79
N TYR A 123 1.46 -27.80 1.64
CA TYR A 123 1.78 -28.65 0.47
C TYR A 123 2.00 -27.93 -0.87
N LEU A 124 1.46 -26.73 -1.07
CA LEU A 124 1.54 -26.02 -2.36
C LEU A 124 2.68 -25.00 -2.42
N LEU A 125 3.16 -24.56 -1.26
CA LEU A 125 4.25 -23.61 -1.10
C LEU A 125 5.19 -24.09 0.00
N TYR A 126 6.12 -23.24 0.40
CA TYR A 126 7.08 -23.56 1.44
C TYR A 126 6.49 -23.32 2.82
N ALA A 127 5.71 -24.28 3.29
CA ALA A 127 5.19 -24.31 4.65
C ALA A 127 6.30 -24.03 5.68
N MET A 128 5.98 -23.24 6.70
CA MET A 128 6.89 -22.99 7.81
C MET A 128 6.17 -23.11 9.13
N GLU A 129 6.77 -23.82 10.07
CA GLU A 129 6.32 -23.84 11.45
C GLU A 129 6.37 -22.42 12.06
N PRO A 130 5.40 -22.01 12.89
CA PRO A 130 5.30 -20.63 13.41
C PRO A 130 6.60 -20.12 14.05
N ALA A 131 7.28 -20.95 14.84
CA ALA A 131 8.53 -20.57 15.51
C ALA A 131 9.70 -20.37 14.55
N VAL A 132 9.75 -21.14 13.45
CA VAL A 132 10.79 -21.01 12.43
C VAL A 132 10.53 -19.79 11.56
N TYR A 133 9.27 -19.51 11.24
CA TYR A 133 8.90 -18.28 10.56
C TYR A 133 9.22 -17.04 11.41
N ALA A 134 8.92 -17.05 12.72
CA ALA A 134 9.26 -15.97 13.63
C ALA A 134 10.78 -15.68 13.69
N HIS A 135 11.59 -16.74 13.68
CA HIS A 135 13.05 -16.65 13.59
C HIS A 135 13.49 -16.04 12.26
N ALA A 136 13.00 -16.57 11.13
CA ALA A 136 13.32 -16.07 9.81
C ALA A 136 12.96 -14.59 9.63
N TYR A 137 11.78 -14.21 10.12
CA TYR A 137 11.30 -12.83 10.09
C TYR A 137 12.20 -11.90 10.89
N HIS A 138 12.58 -12.27 12.12
CA HIS A 138 13.48 -11.45 12.94
C HIS A 138 14.79 -11.14 12.24
N ASP A 139 15.45 -12.19 11.74
CA ASP A 139 16.76 -12.09 11.12
C ASP A 139 16.66 -11.22 9.86
N LEU A 140 15.66 -11.45 9.00
CA LEU A 140 15.47 -10.69 7.77
C LEU A 140 15.05 -9.24 8.02
N TYR A 141 14.18 -8.99 9.00
CA TYR A 141 13.78 -7.63 9.38
C TYR A 141 15.00 -6.80 9.75
N ALA A 142 15.83 -7.31 10.67
CA ALA A 142 17.05 -6.62 11.09
C ALA A 142 18.07 -6.50 9.95
N TYR A 143 18.19 -7.54 9.13
CA TYR A 143 19.13 -7.61 8.02
C TYR A 143 18.85 -6.58 6.92
N ILE A 144 17.59 -6.45 6.51
CA ILE A 144 17.13 -5.48 5.52
C ILE A 144 17.27 -4.07 6.08
N ARG A 145 16.74 -3.79 7.29
CA ARG A 145 16.84 -2.45 7.92
C ARG A 145 18.26 -1.94 8.07
N ALA A 146 19.21 -2.83 8.35
CA ALA A 146 20.62 -2.45 8.48
C ALA A 146 21.26 -1.99 7.15
N ARG A 147 20.69 -2.39 6.01
CA ARG A 147 21.19 -2.06 4.66
C ARG A 147 20.37 -0.96 4.00
N ASP A 148 19.07 -0.96 4.25
CA ASP A 148 18.12 0.01 3.76
C ASP A 148 17.22 0.46 4.91
N PRO A 149 17.58 1.57 5.59
CA PRO A 149 16.75 2.14 6.65
C PRO A 149 15.40 2.67 6.17
N GLU A 150 15.24 2.94 4.87
CA GLU A 150 14.00 3.44 4.27
C GLU A 150 13.05 2.32 3.83
N ALA A 151 13.51 1.06 3.78
CA ALA A 151 12.66 -0.09 3.46
C ALA A 151 11.49 -0.24 4.45
N HIS A 152 10.31 -0.57 3.94
CA HIS A 152 9.17 -0.99 4.76
C HIS A 152 9.07 -2.52 4.73
N ILE A 153 8.87 -3.14 5.88
CA ILE A 153 8.92 -4.59 6.02
C ILE A 153 7.57 -5.13 6.49
N PHE A 154 7.00 -6.01 5.67
CA PHE A 154 5.71 -6.63 5.86
C PHE A 154 5.91 -8.14 6.14
N PRO A 155 5.24 -8.70 7.17
CA PRO A 155 5.13 -10.15 7.32
C PRO A 155 4.53 -10.83 6.08
N ALA A 156 4.74 -12.13 5.98
CA ALA A 156 4.25 -12.96 4.90
C ALA A 156 2.74 -12.89 4.81
N GLY A 157 2.23 -12.90 3.59
CA GLY A 157 0.80 -13.07 3.36
C GLY A 157 0.35 -14.47 3.75
N ILE A 158 -0.57 -14.58 4.71
CA ILE A 158 -1.36 -15.81 4.90
C ILE A 158 -2.34 -15.97 3.73
N VAL A 159 -2.71 -17.21 3.38
CA VAL A 159 -3.57 -17.47 2.20
C VAL A 159 -4.98 -16.86 2.30
N GLN A 160 -5.51 -16.79 3.52
CA GLN A 160 -6.82 -16.22 3.83
C GLN A 160 -6.94 -15.96 5.34
N PRO A 161 -7.64 -14.90 5.80
CA PRO A 161 -7.77 -14.59 7.22
C PRO A 161 -8.96 -15.31 7.88
N THR A 162 -8.88 -16.64 8.00
CA THR A 162 -9.82 -17.47 8.77
C THR A 162 -9.34 -17.64 10.22
N PRO A 163 -10.18 -18.15 11.15
CA PRO A 163 -9.77 -18.38 12.53
C PRO A 163 -8.48 -19.21 12.70
N LEU A 164 -8.28 -20.29 11.93
CA LEU A 164 -7.07 -21.11 12.05
C LEU A 164 -5.81 -20.37 11.55
N ARG A 165 -5.97 -19.48 10.58
CA ARG A 165 -4.86 -18.72 9.97
C ARG A 165 -4.46 -17.56 10.84
N LEU A 166 -5.43 -16.93 11.50
CA LEU A 166 -5.19 -15.96 12.56
C LEU A 166 -4.54 -16.62 13.79
N GLN A 167 -4.94 -17.85 14.13
CA GLN A 167 -4.24 -18.64 15.16
C GLN A 167 -2.79 -18.97 14.77
N TYR A 168 -2.52 -19.31 13.51
CA TYR A 168 -1.14 -19.48 13.02
C TYR A 168 -0.31 -18.21 13.24
N LEU A 169 -0.85 -17.03 12.90
CA LEU A 169 -0.18 -15.76 13.16
C LEU A 169 0.01 -15.48 14.66
N ASP A 170 -0.94 -15.87 15.51
CA ASP A 170 -0.79 -15.77 16.96
C ASP A 170 0.39 -16.61 17.45
N LEU A 171 0.52 -17.84 16.97
CA LEU A 171 1.66 -18.70 17.30
C LEU A 171 2.99 -18.10 16.82
N VAL A 172 3.01 -17.41 15.67
CA VAL A 172 4.19 -16.66 15.20
C VAL A 172 4.52 -15.53 16.17
N LEU A 173 3.54 -14.72 16.55
CA LEU A 173 3.73 -13.58 17.48
C LEU A 173 4.19 -14.06 18.86
N GLU A 174 3.60 -15.13 19.38
CA GLU A 174 3.98 -15.76 20.64
C GLU A 174 5.42 -16.28 20.59
N ALA A 175 5.79 -17.00 19.53
CA ALA A 175 7.16 -17.49 19.36
C ALA A 175 8.17 -16.35 19.25
N TYR A 176 7.84 -15.28 18.52
CA TYR A 176 8.67 -14.08 18.41
C TYR A 176 8.88 -13.41 19.78
N GLN A 177 7.80 -13.15 20.50
CA GLN A 177 7.83 -12.53 21.82
C GLN A 177 8.60 -13.38 22.83
N ALA A 178 8.41 -14.71 22.81
CA ALA A 178 9.12 -15.64 23.69
C ALA A 178 10.63 -15.69 23.40
N ARG A 179 11.02 -15.63 22.12
CA ARG A 179 12.43 -15.73 21.70
C ARG A 179 13.18 -14.41 21.86
N TYR A 180 12.53 -13.27 21.60
CA TYR A 180 13.20 -11.97 21.48
C TYR A 180 12.80 -10.95 22.54
N GLY A 181 11.79 -11.25 23.36
CA GLY A 181 11.36 -10.39 24.47
C GLY A 181 10.66 -9.10 24.05
N VAL A 182 10.40 -8.91 22.76
CA VAL A 182 9.72 -7.74 22.18
C VAL A 182 8.61 -8.17 21.22
N PRO A 183 7.58 -7.34 21.00
CA PRO A 183 6.60 -7.58 19.95
C PRO A 183 7.28 -7.64 18.58
N LEU A 184 6.67 -8.40 17.65
CA LEU A 184 7.12 -8.44 16.26
C LEU A 184 6.98 -7.03 15.64
N PRO A 185 8.07 -6.38 15.20
CA PRO A 185 7.99 -5.10 14.53
C PRO A 185 7.50 -5.30 13.09
N ALA A 186 6.63 -4.45 12.60
CA ALA A 186 6.17 -4.46 11.21
C ALA A 186 5.90 -3.01 10.76
N ASP A 187 6.12 -2.70 9.49
CA ASP A 187 5.74 -1.40 8.90
C ASP A 187 4.33 -1.41 8.31
N GLY A 188 3.76 -2.61 8.17
CA GLY A 188 2.48 -2.90 7.58
C GLY A 188 2.24 -4.41 7.59
N TRP A 189 1.03 -4.81 7.21
CA TRP A 189 0.67 -6.21 7.07
C TRP A 189 0.28 -6.51 5.64
N SER A 190 0.68 -7.68 5.15
CA SER A 190 0.24 -8.21 3.86
C SER A 190 -0.52 -9.50 4.09
N ILE A 191 -1.57 -9.73 3.34
CA ILE A 191 -2.31 -10.99 3.30
C ILE A 191 -2.68 -11.35 1.87
N HIS A 192 -3.00 -12.62 1.66
CA HIS A 192 -3.86 -13.01 0.57
C HIS A 192 -5.29 -13.12 1.08
N ASN A 193 -6.25 -13.01 0.17
CA ASN A 193 -7.67 -13.00 0.54
C ASN A 193 -8.48 -13.95 -0.35
N PHE A 194 -8.10 -15.22 -0.34
CA PHE A 194 -8.82 -16.28 -1.04
C PHE A 194 -9.94 -16.89 -0.17
N MET A 195 -10.78 -17.71 -0.81
CA MET A 195 -11.78 -18.54 -0.13
C MET A 195 -11.55 -20.01 -0.46
N LEU A 196 -10.77 -20.68 0.38
CA LEU A 196 -10.33 -22.04 0.19
C LEU A 196 -10.72 -22.90 1.40
N ASN A 197 -11.01 -24.17 1.12
CA ASN A 197 -11.43 -25.12 2.12
C ASN A 197 -10.27 -25.49 3.07
N GLU A 198 -10.54 -25.55 4.36
CA GLU A 198 -9.60 -25.91 5.43
C GLU A 198 -10.02 -27.25 6.02
N ARG A 199 -9.39 -28.30 5.52
CA ARG A 199 -9.63 -29.66 5.98
C ARG A 199 -8.37 -30.49 5.85
N SER A 200 -8.01 -31.19 6.92
CA SER A 200 -6.79 -31.98 6.97
C SER A 200 -6.81 -33.10 5.93
N CYS A 201 -5.77 -33.16 5.10
CA CYS A 201 -5.58 -34.28 4.17
C CYS A 201 -5.15 -35.56 4.87
N ALA A 202 -4.56 -35.46 6.07
CA ALA A 202 -4.20 -36.63 6.86
C ALA A 202 -5.43 -37.33 7.44
N VAL A 203 -6.45 -36.57 7.83
CA VAL A 203 -7.68 -37.10 8.46
C VAL A 203 -8.75 -37.43 7.41
N TYR A 204 -8.86 -36.63 6.36
CA TYR A 204 -9.90 -36.74 5.34
C TYR A 204 -9.32 -36.83 3.92
N PRO A 205 -8.60 -37.92 3.57
CA PRO A 205 -7.84 -38.01 2.32
C PRO A 205 -8.70 -37.92 1.04
N ASP A 206 -9.98 -38.25 1.11
CA ASP A 206 -10.91 -38.20 -0.03
C ASP A 206 -11.70 -36.88 -0.12
N ASP A 207 -11.56 -36.00 0.87
CA ASP A 207 -12.32 -34.75 0.98
C ASP A 207 -11.44 -33.65 1.60
N CYS A 208 -10.22 -33.54 1.07
CA CYS A 208 -9.28 -32.48 1.40
C CYS A 208 -8.86 -31.76 0.10
N TRP A 209 -9.00 -30.44 0.10
CA TRP A 209 -8.60 -29.55 -0.98
C TRP A 209 -8.54 -28.13 -0.41
N GLY A 210 -7.92 -27.20 -1.14
CA GLY A 210 -7.87 -25.79 -0.76
C GLY A 210 -6.65 -25.44 0.08
N ALA A 211 -6.87 -24.81 1.22
CA ALA A 211 -5.81 -24.24 2.05
C ALA A 211 -5.21 -25.26 3.03
N GLU A 212 -5.96 -26.31 3.39
CA GLU A 212 -5.56 -27.30 4.43
C GLU A 212 -5.44 -26.64 5.82
N ILE A 213 -4.80 -27.31 6.79
CA ILE A 213 -4.59 -26.86 8.16
C ILE A 213 -3.19 -26.22 8.26
N PRO A 214 -3.05 -25.03 8.85
CA PRO A 214 -1.73 -24.41 8.99
C PRO A 214 -0.75 -25.27 9.80
N PRO A 215 0.56 -25.25 9.48
CA PRO A 215 1.59 -25.83 10.31
C PRO A 215 1.51 -25.32 11.76
N GLY A 216 1.80 -26.19 12.72
CA GLY A 216 1.74 -25.87 14.16
C GLY A 216 0.33 -25.72 14.75
N VAL A 217 -0.74 -25.78 13.95
CA VAL A 217 -2.13 -25.73 14.43
C VAL A 217 -2.70 -27.14 14.58
N ASP A 218 -3.14 -27.49 15.79
CA ASP A 218 -3.78 -28.77 16.09
C ASP A 218 -5.30 -28.69 15.81
N ALA A 219 -5.67 -28.97 14.56
CA ALA A 219 -7.06 -29.03 14.11
C ALA A 219 -7.23 -30.01 12.95
N ASP A 220 -8.39 -30.67 12.87
CA ASP A 220 -8.73 -31.56 11.75
C ASP A 220 -9.48 -30.81 10.62
N GLU A 221 -10.17 -29.71 10.97
CA GLU A 221 -10.96 -28.88 10.07
C GLU A 221 -11.07 -27.44 10.57
N GLY A 222 -11.26 -26.51 9.62
CA GLY A 222 -11.48 -25.09 9.86
C GLY A 222 -12.65 -24.58 9.01
N LEU A 223 -12.43 -23.50 8.28
CA LEU A 223 -13.41 -23.01 7.32
C LEU A 223 -13.72 -24.07 6.24
N ARG A 224 -14.97 -24.53 6.19
CA ARG A 224 -15.46 -25.37 5.09
C ARG A 224 -15.98 -24.51 3.95
N ALA A 225 -15.33 -24.65 2.79
CA ALA A 225 -15.70 -23.95 1.58
C ALA A 225 -16.01 -24.95 0.45
N THR A 226 -16.79 -24.48 -0.51
CA THR A 226 -17.03 -25.07 -1.83
C THR A 226 -16.37 -24.17 -2.88
N PRO A 227 -16.15 -24.65 -4.11
CA PRO A 227 -15.61 -23.81 -5.18
C PRO A 227 -16.39 -22.50 -5.38
N VAL A 228 -17.72 -22.53 -5.24
CA VAL A 228 -18.59 -21.34 -5.42
C VAL A 228 -18.33 -20.26 -4.36
N ASP A 229 -17.88 -20.63 -3.16
CA ASP A 229 -17.56 -19.64 -2.14
C ASP A 229 -16.38 -18.72 -2.58
N SER A 230 -15.57 -19.13 -3.57
CA SER A 230 -14.49 -18.32 -4.16
C SER A 230 -14.95 -17.01 -4.82
N ILE A 231 -16.24 -16.87 -5.12
CA ILE A 231 -16.84 -15.64 -5.65
C ILE A 231 -17.74 -14.93 -4.63
N ASP A 232 -17.77 -15.37 -3.38
CA ASP A 232 -18.57 -14.74 -2.33
C ASP A 232 -17.89 -13.46 -1.82
N VAL A 233 -18.37 -12.32 -2.34
CA VAL A 233 -17.86 -10.99 -1.99
C VAL A 233 -18.15 -10.64 -0.53
N GLU A 234 -19.25 -11.12 0.06
CA GLU A 234 -19.58 -10.80 1.45
C GLU A 234 -18.58 -11.47 2.40
N ARG A 235 -18.23 -12.73 2.13
CA ARG A 235 -17.20 -13.43 2.88
C ARG A 235 -15.81 -12.84 2.64
N PHE A 236 -15.51 -12.42 1.42
CA PHE A 236 -14.27 -11.69 1.11
C PHE A 236 -14.14 -10.42 1.96
N VAL A 237 -15.21 -9.62 2.07
CA VAL A 237 -15.22 -8.41 2.90
C VAL A 237 -15.13 -8.76 4.39
N ALA A 238 -15.87 -9.78 4.85
CA ALA A 238 -15.82 -10.22 6.24
C ALA A 238 -14.40 -10.62 6.67
N GLN A 239 -13.64 -11.25 5.77
CA GLN A 239 -12.23 -11.57 5.96
C GLN A 239 -11.35 -10.33 6.17
N LEU A 240 -11.57 -9.24 5.41
CA LEU A 240 -10.86 -7.96 5.61
C LEU A 240 -11.11 -7.38 7.01
N TYR A 241 -12.38 -7.36 7.45
CA TYR A 241 -12.73 -6.90 8.79
C TYR A 241 -12.16 -7.81 9.88
N ALA A 242 -12.17 -9.13 9.68
CA ALA A 242 -11.58 -10.07 10.63
C ALA A 242 -10.08 -9.82 10.80
N PHE A 243 -9.35 -9.63 9.71
CA PHE A 243 -7.93 -9.32 9.77
C PHE A 243 -7.65 -7.97 10.42
N ARG A 244 -8.43 -6.93 10.10
CA ARG A 244 -8.27 -5.61 10.72
C ARG A 244 -8.55 -5.62 12.23
N ARG A 245 -9.57 -6.35 12.69
CA ARG A 245 -9.78 -6.56 14.14
C ARG A 245 -8.61 -7.27 14.78
N TRP A 246 -8.11 -8.33 14.14
CA TRP A 246 -6.93 -9.06 14.61
C TRP A 246 -5.71 -8.13 14.74
N MET A 247 -5.47 -7.25 13.76
CA MET A 247 -4.41 -6.23 13.80
C MET A 247 -4.60 -5.28 14.99
N VAL A 248 -5.79 -4.71 15.17
CA VAL A 248 -6.08 -3.77 16.27
C VAL A 248 -5.86 -4.42 17.63
N GLU A 249 -6.38 -5.63 17.84
CA GLU A 249 -6.26 -6.37 19.10
C GLU A 249 -4.81 -6.66 19.48
N ARG A 250 -3.87 -6.62 18.52
CA ARG A 250 -2.44 -6.89 18.70
C ARG A 250 -1.55 -5.66 18.60
N GLY A 251 -2.14 -4.47 18.53
CA GLY A 251 -1.41 -3.20 18.54
C GLY A 251 -0.92 -2.72 17.17
N TYR A 252 -1.44 -3.29 16.08
CA TYR A 252 -1.10 -2.92 14.70
C TYR A 252 -2.14 -1.99 14.04
N THR A 253 -2.99 -1.31 14.82
CA THR A 253 -4.10 -0.47 14.32
C THR A 253 -3.68 0.51 13.23
N ASN A 254 -2.64 1.30 13.48
CA ASN A 254 -2.22 2.37 12.57
C ASN A 254 -1.15 1.91 11.59
N GLN A 255 -1.35 0.74 10.99
CA GLN A 255 -0.49 0.17 9.96
C GLN A 255 -1.27 -0.10 8.68
N PRO A 256 -0.65 0.07 7.49
CA PRO A 256 -1.30 -0.24 6.23
C PRO A 256 -1.52 -1.76 6.08
N LEU A 257 -2.60 -2.13 5.41
CA LEU A 257 -2.90 -3.52 5.01
C LEU A 257 -2.83 -3.65 3.50
N TYR A 258 -1.99 -4.56 3.01
CA TYR A 258 -1.87 -4.92 1.60
C TYR A 258 -2.54 -6.26 1.35
N ILE A 259 -3.30 -6.36 0.26
CA ILE A 259 -3.76 -7.64 -0.28
C ILE A 259 -2.80 -7.99 -1.42
N SER A 260 -1.65 -8.59 -1.09
CA SER A 260 -0.57 -8.85 -2.06
C SER A 260 -0.95 -9.86 -3.12
N GLU A 261 -1.96 -10.69 -2.87
CA GLU A 261 -2.48 -11.61 -3.85
C GLU A 261 -3.95 -11.91 -3.56
N TYR A 262 -4.79 -11.83 -4.58
CA TYR A 262 -6.10 -12.46 -4.58
C TYR A 262 -6.58 -12.56 -6.03
N GLY A 263 -7.59 -13.39 -6.29
CA GLY A 263 -8.10 -13.58 -7.66
C GLY A 263 -8.97 -14.83 -7.76
N MET A 264 -9.02 -15.41 -8.95
CA MET A 264 -9.81 -16.61 -9.21
C MET A 264 -8.95 -17.85 -9.42
N LEU A 265 -8.82 -18.67 -8.37
CA LEU A 265 -8.11 -19.94 -8.44
C LEU A 265 -8.96 -21.10 -8.98
N MET A 266 -10.28 -20.92 -9.11
CA MET A 266 -11.14 -21.99 -9.62
C MET A 266 -11.07 -22.06 -11.16
N PRO A 267 -10.81 -23.25 -11.74
CA PRO A 267 -10.80 -23.43 -13.19
C PRO A 267 -12.14 -23.01 -13.82
N PRO A 268 -12.14 -22.46 -15.06
CA PRO A 268 -13.37 -21.99 -15.71
C PRO A 268 -14.48 -23.04 -15.80
N ASP A 269 -14.11 -24.31 -15.99
CA ASP A 269 -15.05 -25.41 -16.23
C ASP A 269 -15.42 -26.20 -14.96
N LEU A 270 -14.86 -25.84 -13.80
CA LEU A 270 -15.18 -26.50 -12.53
C LEU A 270 -16.64 -26.19 -12.14
N PRO A 271 -17.55 -27.17 -11.97
CA PRO A 271 -18.95 -26.91 -11.68
C PRO A 271 -19.17 -25.99 -10.47
N PRO A 272 -20.04 -24.97 -10.56
CA PRO A 272 -21.01 -24.68 -11.62
C PRO A 272 -20.46 -23.94 -12.86
N GLY A 273 -19.18 -23.59 -12.88
CA GLY A 273 -18.49 -22.85 -13.93
C GLY A 273 -18.16 -21.42 -13.52
N PHE A 274 -16.96 -20.96 -13.89
CA PHE A 274 -16.42 -19.63 -13.61
C PHE A 274 -16.06 -18.89 -14.91
N PRO A 275 -17.04 -18.63 -15.80
CA PRO A 275 -16.77 -17.96 -17.07
C PRO A 275 -16.36 -16.49 -16.83
N PRO A 276 -15.75 -15.83 -17.83
CA PRO A 276 -15.23 -14.47 -17.67
C PRO A 276 -16.22 -13.45 -17.08
N PRO A 277 -17.52 -13.42 -17.42
CA PRO A 277 -18.46 -12.48 -16.80
C PRO A 277 -18.59 -12.64 -15.28
N VAL A 278 -18.56 -13.88 -14.77
CA VAL A 278 -18.66 -14.17 -13.33
C VAL A 278 -17.38 -13.70 -12.61
N VAL A 279 -16.22 -13.98 -13.21
CA VAL A 279 -14.93 -13.56 -12.65
C VAL A 279 -14.77 -12.04 -12.67
N SER A 280 -15.18 -11.39 -13.76
CA SER A 280 -15.16 -9.92 -13.90
C SER A 280 -16.12 -9.23 -12.91
N GLU A 281 -17.29 -9.81 -12.64
CA GLU A 281 -18.19 -9.31 -11.61
C GLU A 281 -17.55 -9.41 -10.22
N PHE A 282 -16.98 -10.58 -9.88
CA PHE A 282 -16.27 -10.76 -8.61
C PHE A 282 -15.09 -9.76 -8.47
N MET A 283 -14.28 -9.60 -9.50
CA MET A 283 -13.17 -8.64 -9.54
C MET A 283 -13.62 -7.21 -9.27
N THR A 284 -14.61 -6.71 -10.02
CA THR A 284 -15.04 -5.31 -9.89
C THR A 284 -15.75 -5.04 -8.57
N ARG A 285 -16.50 -6.01 -8.03
CA ARG A 285 -17.12 -5.91 -6.70
C ARG A 285 -16.09 -5.91 -5.57
N THR A 286 -15.04 -6.72 -5.66
CA THR A 286 -13.94 -6.72 -4.67
C THR A 286 -13.06 -5.48 -4.80
N PHE A 287 -12.81 -4.96 -6.00
CA PHE A 287 -12.17 -3.65 -6.19
C PHE A 287 -12.96 -2.52 -5.53
N ALA A 288 -14.29 -2.51 -5.70
CA ALA A 288 -15.14 -1.52 -5.05
C ALA A 288 -14.98 -1.60 -3.54
N ALA A 289 -15.12 -2.79 -2.95
CA ALA A 289 -14.95 -3.00 -1.52
C ALA A 289 -13.57 -2.53 -1.03
N MET A 290 -12.47 -3.00 -1.60
CA MET A 290 -11.12 -2.61 -1.13
C MET A 290 -10.79 -1.13 -1.37
N ALA A 291 -11.45 -0.46 -2.32
CA ALA A 291 -11.27 0.97 -2.56
C ALA A 291 -12.08 1.86 -1.61
N THR A 292 -13.19 1.36 -1.05
CA THR A 292 -14.15 2.19 -0.30
C THR A 292 -14.41 1.77 1.14
N GLU A 293 -14.24 0.49 1.48
CA GLU A 293 -14.44 0.01 2.86
C GLU A 293 -13.50 0.77 3.80
N ALA A 294 -14.10 1.42 4.78
CA ALA A 294 -13.41 2.24 5.75
C ALA A 294 -14.12 2.14 7.11
N ASP A 295 -13.33 2.10 8.16
CA ASP A 295 -13.78 2.05 9.53
C ASP A 295 -12.79 2.88 10.38
N PRO A 296 -13.25 3.89 11.14
CA PRO A 296 -12.37 4.76 11.89
C PRO A 296 -11.69 4.07 13.08
N GLU A 297 -12.21 2.94 13.56
CA GLU A 297 -11.64 2.18 14.68
C GLU A 297 -10.69 1.08 14.18
N LEU A 298 -10.98 0.51 13.01
CA LEU A 298 -10.24 -0.64 12.47
C LEU A 298 -9.24 -0.27 11.36
N GLY A 299 -9.50 0.77 10.60
CA GLY A 299 -8.75 1.12 9.40
C GLY A 299 -7.53 2.00 9.63
N TYR A 300 -6.80 2.25 8.54
CA TYR A 300 -5.57 3.04 8.59
C TYR A 300 -5.87 4.54 8.54
N ALA A 301 -5.67 5.24 9.66
CA ALA A 301 -6.07 6.64 9.82
C ALA A 301 -5.46 7.60 8.76
N PRO A 302 -4.17 7.47 8.38
CA PRO A 302 -3.59 8.30 7.31
C PRO A 302 -4.25 8.16 5.94
N ASP A 303 -4.98 7.07 5.70
CA ASP A 303 -5.74 6.82 4.48
C ASP A 303 -7.26 6.96 4.69
N GLY A 304 -7.67 7.83 5.62
CA GLY A 304 -9.08 8.12 5.91
C GLY A 304 -9.83 6.95 6.56
N GLY A 305 -9.12 6.07 7.28
CA GLY A 305 -9.72 4.89 7.91
C GLY A 305 -10.01 3.75 6.94
N ARG A 306 -9.44 3.75 5.72
CA ARG A 306 -9.63 2.66 4.77
C ARG A 306 -9.02 1.35 5.26
N LEU A 307 -9.71 0.24 4.98
CA LEU A 307 -9.28 -1.08 5.40
C LEU A 307 -8.13 -1.65 4.55
N VAL A 308 -7.93 -1.24 3.31
CA VAL A 308 -6.89 -1.80 2.43
C VAL A 308 -6.17 -0.69 1.69
N GLN A 309 -4.85 -0.58 1.84
CA GLN A 309 -4.05 0.49 1.23
C GLN A 309 -3.56 0.16 -0.17
N ARG A 310 -3.35 -1.13 -0.47
CA ARG A 310 -2.99 -1.63 -1.79
C ARG A 310 -3.51 -3.06 -1.97
N PHE A 311 -3.89 -3.42 -3.19
CA PHE A 311 -4.26 -4.79 -3.54
C PHE A 311 -3.75 -5.15 -4.93
N ALA A 312 -3.36 -6.41 -5.14
CA ALA A 312 -2.89 -6.91 -6.42
C ALA A 312 -3.75 -8.08 -6.91
N TRP A 313 -4.32 -7.92 -8.11
CA TRP A 313 -5.04 -9.00 -8.77
C TRP A 313 -4.05 -10.04 -9.32
N TYR A 314 -4.21 -11.29 -8.94
CA TYR A 314 -3.47 -12.42 -9.48
C TYR A 314 -4.24 -13.02 -10.67
N ALA A 315 -3.71 -12.98 -11.89
CA ALA A 315 -2.38 -12.51 -12.31
C ALA A 315 -2.39 -11.87 -13.70
N THR A 316 -1.24 -11.34 -14.14
CA THR A 316 -1.04 -10.90 -15.53
C THR A 316 -1.32 -12.02 -16.51
N VAL A 317 -0.79 -13.22 -16.29
CA VAL A 317 -1.07 -14.44 -17.04
C VAL A 317 -1.26 -15.58 -16.04
N GLU A 318 -2.23 -16.45 -16.29
CA GLU A 318 -2.48 -17.61 -15.44
C GLU A 318 -2.80 -18.84 -16.31
N PRO A 319 -1.85 -19.77 -16.49
CA PRO A 319 -2.02 -20.91 -17.39
C PRO A 319 -2.73 -22.13 -16.76
N TYR A 320 -2.86 -22.18 -15.44
CA TYR A 320 -3.38 -23.35 -14.70
C TYR A 320 -4.73 -23.09 -14.04
N PHE A 321 -4.97 -21.84 -13.63
CA PHE A 321 -6.20 -21.41 -13.01
C PHE A 321 -6.97 -20.45 -13.92
N ASN A 322 -7.63 -19.46 -13.34
CA ASN A 322 -8.44 -18.47 -14.04
C ASN A 322 -7.95 -17.07 -13.64
N GLY A 323 -8.63 -16.01 -14.10
CA GLY A 323 -8.28 -14.65 -13.69
C GLY A 323 -7.12 -14.02 -14.44
N GLY A 324 -6.48 -14.69 -15.40
CA GLY A 324 -5.43 -14.09 -16.23
C GLY A 324 -5.91 -12.83 -16.95
N LEU A 325 -5.26 -11.69 -16.69
CA LEU A 325 -5.56 -10.40 -17.33
C LEU A 325 -5.20 -10.41 -18.82
N TRP A 326 -4.16 -11.16 -19.18
CA TRP A 326 -3.73 -11.47 -20.52
C TRP A 326 -3.69 -12.99 -20.74
N ALA A 327 -3.85 -13.39 -21.99
CA ALA A 327 -3.61 -14.74 -22.46
C ALA A 327 -2.56 -14.72 -23.56
N SER A 328 -1.67 -15.72 -23.55
CA SER A 328 -0.78 -15.93 -24.67
C SER A 328 -1.54 -16.45 -25.89
N THR A 329 -1.18 -15.96 -27.06
CA THR A 329 -1.61 -16.52 -28.35
C THR A 329 -0.65 -17.60 -28.87
N ASN A 330 0.41 -17.89 -28.11
CA ASN A 330 1.35 -18.96 -28.38
C ASN A 330 0.81 -20.30 -27.86
N TYR A 331 0.41 -21.16 -28.78
CA TYR A 331 -0.17 -22.46 -28.46
C TYR A 331 0.82 -23.49 -27.89
N THR A 332 2.14 -23.26 -27.99
CA THR A 332 3.15 -24.20 -27.46
C THR A 332 3.64 -23.83 -26.07
N ASN A 333 3.57 -22.55 -25.71
CA ASN A 333 3.92 -22.08 -24.39
C ASN A 333 2.99 -20.94 -23.96
N PRO A 334 2.06 -21.16 -23.02
CA PRO A 334 1.13 -20.14 -22.57
C PRO A 334 1.79 -18.99 -21.79
N LEU A 335 3.09 -19.10 -21.49
CA LEU A 335 3.93 -18.09 -20.84
C LEU A 335 4.85 -17.38 -21.84
N SER A 336 4.60 -17.46 -23.15
CA SER A 336 5.38 -16.75 -24.16
C SER A 336 4.53 -15.72 -24.89
N PRO A 337 5.08 -14.56 -25.28
CA PRO A 337 4.38 -13.60 -26.12
C PRO A 337 4.06 -14.19 -27.52
N PRO A 338 3.13 -13.57 -28.27
CA PRO A 338 2.41 -12.34 -27.94
C PRO A 338 1.22 -12.58 -27.02
N TYR A 339 1.03 -11.64 -26.09
CA TYR A 339 -0.08 -11.60 -25.14
C TYR A 339 -1.22 -10.73 -25.67
N VAL A 340 -2.45 -11.17 -25.44
CA VAL A 340 -3.67 -10.42 -25.75
C VAL A 340 -4.52 -10.25 -24.51
N LEU A 341 -5.14 -9.07 -24.36
CA LEU A 341 -5.99 -8.76 -23.22
C LEU A 341 -7.21 -9.69 -23.20
N THR A 342 -7.49 -10.33 -22.07
CA THR A 342 -8.66 -11.19 -21.91
C THR A 342 -9.91 -10.36 -21.59
N PRO A 343 -11.12 -10.94 -21.62
CA PRO A 343 -12.32 -10.25 -21.12
C PRO A 343 -12.23 -9.85 -19.63
N ILE A 344 -11.44 -10.57 -18.84
CA ILE A 344 -11.13 -10.28 -17.44
C ILE A 344 -10.22 -9.04 -17.37
N GLY A 345 -9.14 -9.00 -18.16
CA GLY A 345 -8.28 -7.82 -18.28
C GLY A 345 -9.01 -6.58 -18.81
N ALA A 346 -9.94 -6.76 -19.76
CA ALA A 346 -10.79 -5.67 -20.25
C ALA A 346 -11.70 -5.12 -19.14
N ALA A 347 -12.25 -5.98 -18.27
CA ALA A 347 -13.05 -5.52 -17.12
C ALA A 347 -12.21 -4.71 -16.12
N TYR A 348 -10.95 -5.11 -15.85
CA TYR A 348 -10.02 -4.32 -15.02
C TYR A 348 -9.79 -2.94 -15.65
N ARG A 349 -9.45 -2.90 -16.94
CA ARG A 349 -9.21 -1.66 -17.69
C ARG A 349 -10.41 -0.73 -17.62
N ASP A 350 -11.59 -1.25 -17.94
CA ASP A 350 -12.81 -0.46 -18.05
C ASP A 350 -13.25 0.05 -16.67
N TYR A 351 -13.07 -0.76 -15.61
CA TYR A 351 -13.32 -0.34 -14.23
C TYR A 351 -12.40 0.80 -13.81
N THR A 352 -11.09 0.64 -13.98
CA THR A 352 -10.11 1.66 -13.58
C THR A 352 -10.18 2.92 -14.43
N ALA A 353 -10.53 2.82 -15.72
CA ALA A 353 -10.76 3.98 -16.58
C ALA A 353 -11.88 4.89 -16.04
N GLY A 354 -12.86 4.34 -15.32
CA GLY A 354 -13.95 5.09 -14.69
C GLY A 354 -13.60 5.80 -13.38
N LEU A 355 -12.42 5.57 -12.80
CA LEU A 355 -12.04 6.12 -11.50
C LEU A 355 -11.27 7.44 -11.60
N PRO A 356 -11.53 8.45 -10.74
CA PRO A 356 -10.69 9.64 -10.69
C PRO A 356 -9.36 9.33 -9.99
N ALA A 357 -8.26 9.93 -10.48
CA ALA A 357 -7.01 10.04 -9.73
C ALA A 357 -7.06 11.31 -8.87
N THR A 358 -7.09 11.14 -7.56
CA THR A 358 -7.38 12.23 -6.61
C THR A 358 -6.19 12.54 -5.71
N THR A 359 -6.16 13.77 -5.20
CA THR A 359 -5.31 14.21 -4.08
C THR A 359 -6.24 14.56 -2.93
N ASP A 360 -5.94 14.06 -1.74
CA ASP A 360 -6.68 14.34 -0.50
C ASP A 360 -5.64 14.44 0.60
N LEU A 361 -5.11 15.64 0.82
CA LEU A 361 -4.08 15.86 1.85
C LEU A 361 -4.78 16.07 3.18
N ALA A 362 -4.19 15.60 4.27
CA ALA A 362 -4.73 15.84 5.60
C ALA A 362 -3.61 16.16 6.58
N SER A 363 -3.87 17.09 7.50
CA SER A 363 -3.03 17.27 8.69
C SER A 363 -3.58 16.39 9.81
N LEU A 364 -2.85 15.34 10.19
CA LEU A 364 -3.34 14.35 11.16
C LEU A 364 -3.07 14.76 12.61
N GLU A 365 -1.87 15.26 12.87
CA GLU A 365 -1.43 15.61 14.22
C GLU A 365 -0.54 16.86 14.19
N LEU A 366 -0.65 17.66 15.26
CA LEU A 366 0.26 18.75 15.58
C LEU A 366 0.76 18.58 17.01
N ALA A 367 2.08 18.45 17.15
CA ALA A 367 2.77 18.42 18.44
C ALA A 367 3.76 19.58 18.52
N GLY A 368 4.06 20.01 19.75
CA GLY A 368 5.05 21.06 20.00
C GLY A 368 5.78 20.85 21.32
N THR A 369 7.06 21.19 21.34
CA THR A 369 7.91 21.16 22.53
C THR A 369 8.58 22.53 22.75
N ASP A 370 8.76 22.90 24.01
CA ASP A 370 9.54 24.07 24.41
C ASP A 370 11.00 23.70 24.63
N ALA A 371 11.91 24.23 23.81
CA ALA A 371 13.36 23.97 23.94
C ALA A 371 14.03 24.76 25.09
N GLY A 372 13.23 25.34 26.00
CA GLY A 372 13.67 26.19 27.10
C GLY A 372 13.35 27.68 26.86
N SER A 373 13.06 28.39 27.94
CA SER A 373 12.79 29.83 27.94
C SER A 373 13.77 30.51 28.90
N PRO A 374 14.53 31.55 28.47
CA PRO A 374 15.31 32.38 29.39
C PRO A 374 14.37 33.33 30.14
N GLY A 375 13.67 32.81 31.15
CA GLY A 375 12.80 33.59 32.04
C GLY A 375 11.56 34.21 31.37
N ALA A 376 10.78 34.96 32.14
CA ALA A 376 9.42 35.41 31.74
C ALA A 376 9.35 36.41 30.57
N ALA A 377 10.49 36.89 30.06
CA ALA A 377 10.56 37.94 29.03
C ALA A 377 11.58 37.65 27.91
N GLY A 378 12.25 36.49 27.93
CA GLY A 378 13.22 36.12 26.90
C GLY A 378 12.57 35.55 25.64
N PRO A 379 13.31 35.43 24.52
CA PRO A 379 12.82 34.74 23.34
C PRO A 379 12.44 33.29 23.65
N LEU A 380 11.33 32.81 23.07
CA LEU A 380 10.86 31.43 23.20
C LEU A 380 11.20 30.67 21.92
N THR A 381 11.97 29.59 22.06
CA THR A 381 12.19 28.65 20.96
C THR A 381 11.22 27.48 21.09
N VAL A 382 10.43 27.27 20.05
CA VAL A 382 9.51 26.13 19.93
C VAL A 382 9.96 25.23 18.79
N ALA A 383 9.87 23.92 19.03
CA ALA A 383 9.97 22.91 17.99
C ALA A 383 8.58 22.32 17.77
N LEU A 384 8.07 22.45 16.55
CA LEU A 384 6.77 21.96 16.13
C LEU A 384 6.96 20.78 15.20
N THR A 385 6.12 19.77 15.35
CA THR A 385 6.09 18.59 14.50
C THR A 385 4.65 18.35 14.05
N ALA A 386 4.46 18.06 12.77
CA ALA A 386 3.17 17.66 12.24
C ALA A 386 3.30 16.44 11.35
N THR A 387 2.30 15.57 11.41
CA THR A 387 2.14 14.45 10.48
C THR A 387 1.11 14.84 9.43
N VAL A 388 1.52 14.78 8.18
CA VAL A 388 0.67 15.05 7.01
C VAL A 388 0.52 13.77 6.22
N SER A 389 -0.68 13.47 5.73
CA SER A 389 -0.95 12.32 4.86
C SER A 389 -1.58 12.71 3.54
N ASN A 390 -1.63 11.76 2.61
CA ASN A 390 -2.40 11.84 1.37
C ASN A 390 -3.26 10.58 1.19
N SER A 391 -4.56 10.68 1.47
CA SER A 391 -5.56 9.62 1.30
C SER A 391 -6.13 9.54 -0.12
N GLY A 392 -5.57 10.32 -1.05
CA GLY A 392 -5.93 10.31 -2.47
C GLY A 392 -5.55 9.01 -3.17
N SER A 393 -5.93 8.87 -4.44
CA SER A 393 -5.75 7.63 -5.22
C SER A 393 -4.59 7.67 -6.22
N ARG A 394 -3.93 8.82 -6.39
CA ARG A 394 -2.83 9.01 -7.36
C ARG A 394 -1.56 8.23 -6.96
N ALA A 395 -0.97 7.48 -7.89
CA ALA A 395 0.33 6.84 -7.66
C ALA A 395 1.50 7.83 -7.67
N ALA A 396 1.49 8.78 -8.60
CA ALA A 396 2.46 9.85 -8.64
C ALA A 396 2.40 10.72 -7.37
N THR A 397 3.56 11.20 -6.91
CA THR A 397 3.65 12.06 -5.74
C THR A 397 3.01 13.42 -6.00
N THR A 398 2.20 13.90 -5.07
CA THR A 398 1.72 15.28 -5.02
C THR A 398 2.64 16.11 -4.13
N THR A 399 3.18 17.19 -4.69
CA THR A 399 3.94 18.19 -3.92
C THR A 399 2.97 19.01 -3.08
N ALA A 400 3.30 19.24 -1.81
CA ALA A 400 2.52 20.05 -0.89
C ALA A 400 3.39 21.01 -0.08
N SER A 401 2.81 22.12 0.33
CA SER A 401 3.41 23.10 1.24
C SER A 401 2.75 22.99 2.61
N VAL A 402 3.55 22.88 3.66
CA VAL A 402 3.11 22.77 5.05
C VAL A 402 3.53 24.03 5.79
N ARG A 403 2.57 24.73 6.39
CA ARG A 403 2.80 25.96 7.16
C ARG A 403 2.32 25.81 8.60
N PHE A 404 3.16 26.25 9.54
CA PHE A 404 2.77 26.43 10.93
C PHE A 404 2.44 27.89 11.18
N TYR A 405 1.40 28.17 11.96
CA TYR A 405 1.04 29.56 12.30
C TYR A 405 0.32 29.68 13.64
N VAL A 406 0.44 30.85 14.26
CA VAL A 406 -0.35 31.27 15.43
C VAL A 406 -1.57 32.04 14.95
N ALA A 407 -2.76 31.70 15.40
CA ALA A 407 -3.95 32.54 15.16
C ALA A 407 -3.97 33.72 16.14
N LEU A 408 -4.11 34.94 15.62
CA LEU A 408 -4.03 36.17 16.41
C LEU A 408 -5.42 36.67 16.87
N PRO A 409 -5.53 37.27 18.07
CA PRO A 409 -6.74 37.95 18.49
C PRO A 409 -7.09 39.10 17.53
N GLY A 410 -8.32 39.13 17.01
CA GLY A 410 -8.78 40.16 16.06
C GLY A 410 -8.80 39.74 14.59
N GLY A 411 -8.40 38.50 14.28
CA GLY A 411 -8.35 37.97 12.93
C GLY A 411 -6.97 38.17 12.31
N GLY A 412 -6.38 37.08 11.83
CA GLY A 412 -5.02 37.07 11.26
C GLY A 412 -4.21 35.86 11.72
N ALA A 413 -3.08 35.64 11.07
CA ALA A 413 -2.17 34.55 11.36
C ALA A 413 -0.72 35.05 11.33
N LEU A 414 0.08 34.66 12.32
CA LEU A 414 1.52 34.85 12.33
C LEU A 414 2.19 33.52 11.96
N GLN A 415 2.90 33.49 10.84
CA GLN A 415 3.62 32.29 10.41
C GLN A 415 4.80 31.97 11.34
N LEU A 416 5.00 30.68 11.60
CA LEU A 416 6.06 30.13 12.45
C LEU A 416 7.10 29.42 11.58
N GLY A 417 8.22 30.09 11.34
CA GLY A 417 9.27 29.58 10.45
C GLY A 417 8.90 29.63 8.96
N ASP A 418 9.74 29.04 8.12
CA ASP A 418 9.50 28.95 6.68
C ASP A 418 8.56 27.77 6.36
N PRO A 419 7.70 27.89 5.32
CA PRO A 419 6.88 26.76 4.88
C PRO A 419 7.78 25.61 4.41
N GLN A 420 7.40 24.39 4.72
CA GLN A 420 8.14 23.19 4.34
C GLN A 420 7.49 22.54 3.13
N THR A 421 8.29 22.07 2.19
CA THR A 421 7.80 21.35 1.02
C THR A 421 7.94 19.85 1.24
N ILE A 422 6.86 19.11 1.02
CA ILE A 422 6.84 17.64 1.05
C ILE A 422 6.30 17.10 -0.27
N ALA A 423 6.52 15.81 -0.53
CA ALA A 423 5.96 15.08 -1.66
C ALA A 423 5.37 13.76 -1.16
N LEU A 424 4.08 13.53 -1.42
CA LEU A 424 3.36 12.35 -0.96
C LEU A 424 2.57 11.70 -2.11
N SER A 425 2.79 10.41 -2.36
CA SER A 425 1.86 9.61 -3.16
C SER A 425 0.53 9.45 -2.43
N GLY A 426 -0.51 8.96 -3.11
CA GLY A 426 -1.77 8.61 -2.45
C GLY A 426 -1.69 7.37 -1.55
N CYS A 427 -2.87 6.86 -1.17
CA CYS A 427 -3.07 5.63 -0.41
C CYS A 427 -2.47 5.67 1.01
N GLY A 428 -2.51 6.84 1.65
CA GLY A 428 -2.11 7.03 3.03
C GLY A 428 -0.62 7.22 3.26
N ALA A 429 0.14 7.60 2.21
CA ALA A 429 1.53 7.99 2.41
C ALA A 429 1.61 9.18 3.37
N THR A 430 2.59 9.16 4.26
CA THR A 430 2.75 10.16 5.32
C THR A 430 4.12 10.82 5.27
N ALA A 431 4.18 12.09 5.70
CA ALA A 431 5.43 12.77 6.00
C ALA A 431 5.33 13.43 7.38
N VAL A 432 6.42 13.37 8.13
CA VAL A 432 6.60 14.11 9.37
C VAL A 432 7.39 15.38 9.07
N VAL A 433 6.78 16.53 9.31
CA VAL A 433 7.39 17.84 9.10
C VAL A 433 7.74 18.43 10.44
N THR A 434 8.98 18.89 10.59
CA THR A 434 9.45 19.57 11.81
C THR A 434 9.91 20.98 11.49
N ALA A 435 9.49 21.95 12.30
CA ALA A 435 9.91 23.34 12.21
C ALA A 435 10.37 23.85 13.59
N THR A 436 11.54 24.48 13.64
CA THR A 436 12.03 25.17 14.84
C THR A 436 12.01 26.66 14.60
N THR A 437 11.39 27.42 15.50
CA THR A 437 11.33 28.88 15.39
C THR A 437 11.52 29.57 16.73
N THR A 438 12.05 30.79 16.69
CA THR A 438 12.31 31.61 17.87
C THR A 438 11.43 32.85 17.85
N LEU A 439 10.58 32.98 18.85
CA LEU A 439 9.64 34.08 19.01
C LEU A 439 10.25 35.19 19.89
N PRO A 440 10.39 36.43 19.40
CA PRO A 440 11.12 37.49 20.10
C PRO A 440 10.36 38.07 21.31
N THR A 441 9.04 37.97 21.38
CA THR A 441 8.21 38.49 22.50
C THR A 441 7.07 37.52 22.86
N PRO A 442 7.35 36.46 23.64
CA PRO A 442 6.37 35.41 23.91
C PRO A 442 5.15 35.88 24.72
N ALA A 443 5.29 36.93 25.54
CA ALA A 443 4.24 37.38 26.44
C ALA A 443 2.92 37.75 25.72
N ALA A 444 2.99 38.31 24.51
CA ALA A 444 1.81 38.67 23.72
C ALA A 444 1.23 37.48 22.91
N LEU A 445 2.01 36.41 22.74
CA LEU A 445 1.64 35.22 21.97
C LEU A 445 1.30 34.02 22.87
N GLN A 446 1.46 34.18 24.17
CA GLN A 446 1.26 33.13 25.15
C GLN A 446 -0.18 32.62 25.15
N GLY A 447 -0.34 31.29 25.19
CA GLY A 447 -1.66 30.66 25.20
C GLY A 447 -2.43 30.82 23.89
N LEU A 448 -1.85 31.46 22.87
CA LEU A 448 -2.46 31.53 21.55
C LEU A 448 -2.38 30.16 20.86
N PRO A 449 -3.43 29.82 20.08
CA PRO A 449 -3.48 28.55 19.38
C PRO A 449 -2.58 28.55 18.15
N VAL A 450 -1.74 27.53 18.06
CA VAL A 450 -0.93 27.15 16.91
C VAL A 450 -1.69 26.13 16.09
N TYR A 451 -1.61 26.29 14.78
CA TYR A 451 -2.15 25.35 13.80
C TYR A 451 -1.08 25.00 12.78
N VAL A 452 -1.26 23.84 12.18
CA VAL A 452 -0.59 23.45 10.93
C VAL A 452 -1.64 23.44 9.83
N GLU A 453 -1.26 23.86 8.63
CA GLU A 453 -2.07 23.71 7.43
C GLU A 453 -1.20 23.19 6.29
N VAL A 454 -1.75 22.25 5.52
CA VAL A 454 -1.16 21.74 4.29
C VAL A 454 -1.96 22.24 3.09
N THR A 455 -1.24 22.58 2.01
CA THR A 455 -1.84 22.98 0.73
C THR A 455 -1.18 22.23 -0.42
N SER A 456 -1.98 21.59 -1.26
CA SER A 456 -1.51 20.93 -2.48
C SER A 456 -0.98 21.92 -3.51
N ALA A 457 0.06 21.53 -4.26
CA ALA A 457 0.55 22.22 -5.44
C ALA A 457 0.16 21.44 -6.72
N GLY A 458 -0.49 22.13 -7.67
CA GLY A 458 -0.77 21.60 -9.00
C GLY A 458 -1.99 20.67 -9.12
N HIS A 459 -2.47 20.08 -8.02
CA HIS A 459 -3.65 19.22 -8.01
C HIS A 459 -4.66 19.69 -6.96
N PRO A 460 -5.93 19.92 -7.33
CA PRO A 460 -6.96 20.26 -6.34
C PRO A 460 -7.08 19.16 -5.30
N ASP A 461 -7.14 19.59 -4.05
CA ASP A 461 -7.50 18.74 -2.92
C ASP A 461 -9.01 18.48 -2.94
N ILE A 462 -9.42 17.22 -2.81
CA ILE A 462 -10.85 16.85 -2.86
C ILE A 462 -11.57 17.07 -1.53
N ASP A 463 -10.85 17.17 -0.41
CA ASP A 463 -11.41 17.49 0.91
C ASP A 463 -10.53 18.50 1.64
N PRO A 464 -10.59 19.80 1.28
CA PRO A 464 -9.78 20.81 1.96
C PRO A 464 -10.18 21.07 3.42
N THR A 465 -11.19 20.37 3.97
CA THR A 465 -11.65 20.60 5.35
C THR A 465 -10.77 19.91 6.40
N ASN A 466 -10.03 18.88 6.01
CA ASN A 466 -9.09 18.12 6.84
C ASN A 466 -7.63 18.64 6.73
N ASN A 467 -7.40 19.68 5.91
CA ASN A 467 -6.07 20.24 5.64
C ASN A 467 -5.43 21.00 6.81
N ARG A 468 -6.12 21.09 7.96
CA ARG A 468 -5.67 21.84 9.13
C ARG A 468 -5.81 21.03 10.41
N ALA A 469 -4.75 21.01 11.23
CA ALA A 469 -4.77 20.42 12.57
C ALA A 469 -4.37 21.44 13.65
N GLY A 470 -4.79 21.16 14.89
CA GLY A 470 -4.61 21.99 16.07
C GLY A 470 -5.93 22.21 16.84
N PRO A 471 -5.92 23.04 17.91
CA PRO A 471 -4.81 23.88 18.33
C PRO A 471 -3.79 23.16 19.23
N TRP A 472 -2.51 23.46 19.04
CA TRP A 472 -1.51 23.34 20.10
C TRP A 472 -1.31 24.70 20.75
N LEU A 473 -1.30 24.80 22.08
CA LEU A 473 -1.21 26.10 22.75
C LEU A 473 0.24 26.51 22.98
N LEU A 474 0.59 27.75 22.61
CA LEU A 474 1.92 28.29 22.89
C LEU A 474 2.19 28.29 24.41
N PRO A 475 3.30 27.68 24.86
CA PRO A 475 3.61 27.54 26.28
C PRO A 475 3.89 28.89 26.91
N GLY A 476 3.45 29.02 28.16
CA GLY A 476 3.76 30.18 28.99
C GLY A 476 5.14 30.15 29.62
N PRO A 477 5.61 31.29 30.17
CA PRO A 477 6.83 31.32 30.94
C PRO A 477 6.68 30.40 32.16
N ARG A 478 7.59 29.43 32.28
CA ARG A 478 7.66 28.54 33.44
C ARG A 478 8.21 29.33 34.63
N VAL A 479 7.42 29.48 35.70
CA VAL A 479 7.90 29.96 36.99
C VAL A 479 8.48 28.77 37.74
N TYR A 480 9.80 28.68 37.82
CA TYR A 480 10.45 27.74 38.73
C TYR A 480 10.30 28.28 40.16
N LEU A 481 9.34 27.75 40.91
CA LEU A 481 9.24 28.04 42.34
C LEU A 481 10.34 27.26 43.07
N PRO A 482 11.20 27.91 43.88
CA PRO A 482 12.15 27.19 44.71
C PRO A 482 11.38 26.33 45.71
N ALA A 483 11.71 25.03 45.77
CA ALA A 483 11.19 24.14 46.78
C ALA A 483 11.78 24.53 48.15
N ILE A 484 11.03 25.25 48.97
CA ILE A 484 11.39 25.49 50.37
C ILE A 484 11.10 24.19 51.13
N ARG A 485 12.12 23.36 51.33
CA ARG A 485 12.05 22.28 52.34
C ARG A 485 12.07 22.92 53.72
N GLY A 486 10.90 23.06 54.34
CA GLY A 486 10.79 23.31 55.77
C GLY A 486 11.43 22.13 56.51
N SER A 487 12.47 22.41 57.29
CA SER A 487 13.03 21.43 58.22
C SER A 487 12.15 21.40 59.48
N PRO A 488 11.67 20.23 59.94
CA PRO A 488 11.23 20.08 61.32
C PRO A 488 12.41 20.12 62.29
#